data_AF-A0A356KMX8-F1
#
_entry.id   AF-A0A356KMX8-F1
#
_cell.length_a   1.000
_cell.length_b   1.000
_cell.length_c   1.000
_cell.angle_alpha   90.00
_cell.angle_beta   90.00
_cell.angle_gamma   90.00
#
_symmetry.space_group_name_H-M   'P 1'
#
loop_
_entity.id
_entity.type
_entity.pdbx_description
1 polymer ?
#
loop_
_entity_poly.entity_id
_entity_poly.type
_entity_poly.pdbx_seq_one_letter_code
_entity_poly.pdbx_strand_id
1 'polypeptide(L)'
;MTRTPTWLTRLALLCLPFFLSGCLDYREILTLSSTGGGSLEAELTLDLGLLRELSAALGEAVSPGDLASPTRAELEATLEAEGVALSELSLESQGPRTWARFRIEFEDLDALHRIEAFASRRQLAVFEQGPGQVLLVSRCDLRGVVPLPGFGQVADPVQAQVVADVVERIRASLRLESELRLPGQVLSCNGELVGAGREVHWHFDPLQRPELGQEEALLKATCDASALPWASELQPTPPEAGEVEADALAPVTSSTQAAASGAPSSPAQGLGLQRRGGEGCALGAGPGSGASAALWLALCGAGLLFLRRRAVAGPRGGGGLL
;
A
#
# COMPACT_ATOMS: atom_id res chain seq x y z
N MET A 1 6.27 35.01 -43.19
CA MET A 1 6.60 33.65 -42.73
C MET A 1 7.43 33.75 -41.45
N THR A 2 6.80 33.68 -40.29
CA THR A 2 7.47 33.75 -38.99
C THR A 2 7.89 32.34 -38.56
N ARG A 3 9.20 32.07 -38.54
CA ARG A 3 9.73 30.79 -38.02
C ARG A 3 9.53 30.78 -36.51
N THR A 4 8.64 29.93 -36.01
CA THR A 4 8.52 29.67 -34.58
C THR A 4 9.82 29.03 -34.09
N PRO A 5 10.43 29.56 -33.02
CA PRO A 5 11.72 29.09 -32.58
C PRO A 5 11.57 27.70 -31.93
N THR A 6 12.36 26.74 -32.44
CA THR A 6 12.29 25.30 -32.12
C THR A 6 12.53 24.95 -30.65
N TRP A 7 13.04 25.88 -29.85
CA TRP A 7 13.23 25.68 -28.40
C TRP A 7 11.92 25.77 -27.62
N LEU A 8 10.95 26.57 -28.06
CA LEU A 8 9.62 26.64 -27.41
C LEU A 8 8.86 25.33 -27.58
N THR A 9 8.96 24.68 -28.74
CA THR A 9 8.34 23.38 -28.99
C THR A 9 8.98 22.27 -28.15
N ARG A 10 10.30 22.32 -27.94
CA ARG A 10 11.01 21.35 -27.09
C ARG A 10 10.72 21.55 -25.59
N LEU A 11 10.60 22.79 -25.13
CA LEU A 11 10.20 23.08 -23.75
C LEU A 11 8.74 22.68 -23.48
N ALA A 12 7.84 22.95 -24.43
CA ALA A 12 6.45 22.53 -24.35
C ALA A 12 6.29 21.00 -24.35
N LEU A 13 7.10 20.26 -25.12
CA LEU A 13 7.10 18.79 -25.10
C LEU A 13 7.64 18.21 -23.78
N LEU A 14 8.60 18.89 -23.14
CA LEU A 14 9.18 18.45 -21.87
C LEU A 14 8.24 18.73 -20.67
N CYS A 15 7.38 19.75 -20.78
CA CYS A 15 6.39 20.09 -19.75
C CYS A 15 5.03 19.39 -19.93
N LEU A 16 4.75 18.80 -21.10
CA LEU A 16 3.49 18.12 -21.39
C LEU A 16 3.17 16.91 -20.48
N PRO A 17 4.13 16.08 -20.02
CA PRO A 17 3.77 14.93 -19.17
C PRO A 17 3.33 15.34 -17.75
N PHE A 18 3.69 16.54 -17.27
CA PHE A 18 3.35 16.97 -15.90
C PHE A 18 1.86 17.28 -15.69
N PHE A 19 1.12 17.59 -16.76
CA PHE A 19 -0.30 17.94 -16.68
C PHE A 19 -1.25 16.77 -16.95
N LEU A 20 -0.73 15.59 -17.32
CA LEU A 20 -1.53 14.40 -17.64
C LEU A 20 -1.54 13.35 -16.53
N SER A 21 -0.87 13.59 -15.39
CA SER A 21 -0.93 12.68 -14.25
C SER A 21 -2.33 12.72 -13.62
N GLY A 22 -2.92 11.53 -13.50
CA GLY A 22 -4.23 11.32 -12.92
C GLY A 22 -4.32 11.66 -11.43
N CYS A 23 -5.50 11.52 -10.82
CA CYS A 23 -5.74 11.81 -9.41
C CYS A 23 -4.89 10.95 -8.47
N LEU A 24 -4.60 9.74 -8.92
CA LEU A 24 -3.91 8.72 -8.16
C LEU A 24 -3.01 7.96 -9.11
N ASP A 25 -1.71 8.23 -9.00
CA ASP A 25 -0.67 7.48 -9.70
C ASP A 25 0.10 6.70 -8.65
N TYR A 26 0.05 5.37 -8.73
CA TYR A 26 0.74 4.48 -7.82
C TYR A 26 1.66 3.57 -8.60
N ARG A 27 2.95 3.67 -8.33
CA ARG A 27 3.96 2.77 -8.86
C ARG A 27 4.59 2.02 -7.71
N GLU A 28 4.76 0.73 -7.88
CA GLU A 28 5.51 -0.09 -6.94
C GLU A 28 6.51 -1.00 -7.65
N ILE A 29 7.58 -1.30 -6.93
CA ILE A 29 8.64 -2.20 -7.38
C ILE A 29 8.97 -3.13 -6.22
N LEU A 30 8.49 -4.37 -6.31
CA LEU A 30 8.81 -5.44 -5.38
C LEU A 30 10.02 -6.21 -5.92
N THR A 31 11.12 -6.19 -5.17
CA THR A 31 12.34 -6.94 -5.49
C THR A 31 12.52 -8.05 -4.48
N LEU A 32 12.51 -9.30 -4.93
CA LEU A 32 12.77 -10.46 -4.07
C LEU A 32 14.22 -10.91 -4.17
N SER A 33 14.75 -11.37 -3.05
CA SER A 33 16.06 -12.01 -2.96
C SER A 33 15.93 -13.53 -2.92
N SER A 34 17.04 -14.23 -3.18
CA SER A 34 17.11 -15.68 -3.04
C SER A 34 17.07 -16.16 -1.58
N THR A 35 17.06 -15.26 -0.59
CA THR A 35 16.99 -15.60 0.84
C THR A 35 15.60 -15.42 1.44
N GLY A 36 14.63 -14.89 0.69
CA GLY A 36 13.24 -14.69 1.15
C GLY A 36 12.89 -13.24 1.43
N GLY A 37 13.89 -12.45 1.83
CA GLY A 37 13.77 -11.00 1.99
C GLY A 37 13.82 -10.23 0.67
N GLY A 38 13.88 -8.92 0.77
CA GLY A 38 13.91 -8.06 -0.40
C GLY A 38 13.66 -6.60 -0.07
N SER A 39 13.25 -5.86 -1.10
CA SER A 39 12.89 -4.45 -0.98
C SER A 39 11.58 -4.17 -1.68
N LEU A 40 10.80 -3.24 -1.13
CA LEU A 40 9.65 -2.65 -1.80
C LEU A 40 9.86 -1.14 -1.90
N GLU A 41 9.87 -0.66 -3.14
CA GLU A 41 9.82 0.77 -3.46
C GLU A 41 8.41 1.11 -3.91
N ALA A 42 7.85 2.20 -3.39
CA ALA A 42 6.55 2.70 -3.81
C ALA A 42 6.59 4.21 -3.98
N GLU A 43 5.96 4.66 -5.06
CA GLU A 43 5.74 6.05 -5.41
C GLU A 43 4.24 6.27 -5.55
N LEU A 44 3.70 7.23 -4.80
CA LEU A 44 2.30 7.59 -4.79
C LEU A 44 2.17 9.08 -5.06
N THR A 45 1.35 9.44 -6.03
CA THR A 45 0.87 10.81 -6.21
C THR A 45 -0.61 10.86 -5.91
N LEU A 46 -1.01 11.74 -4.98
CA LEU A 46 -2.40 11.95 -4.61
C LEU A 46 -2.82 13.41 -4.85
N ASP A 47 -3.94 13.59 -5.56
CA ASP A 47 -4.60 14.89 -5.70
C ASP A 47 -5.64 15.11 -4.59
N LEU A 48 -5.27 15.88 -3.58
CA LEU A 48 -6.16 16.27 -2.48
C LEU A 48 -7.33 17.14 -2.94
N GLY A 49 -7.25 17.76 -4.13
CA GLY A 49 -8.35 18.52 -4.73
C GLY A 49 -9.56 17.65 -5.02
N LEU A 50 -9.35 16.44 -5.54
CA LEU A 50 -10.42 15.50 -5.84
C LEU A 50 -11.02 14.87 -4.59
N LEU A 51 -10.23 14.68 -3.53
CA LEU A 51 -10.76 14.30 -2.22
C LEU A 51 -11.64 15.39 -1.60
N ARG A 52 -11.28 16.66 -1.80
CA ARG A 52 -12.12 17.80 -1.39
C ARG A 52 -13.44 17.82 -2.15
N GLU A 53 -13.41 17.60 -3.47
CA GLU A 53 -14.62 17.48 -4.28
C GLU A 53 -15.50 16.34 -3.80
N LEU A 54 -14.91 15.18 -3.53
CA LEU A 54 -15.63 14.00 -3.05
C LEU A 54 -16.30 14.26 -1.71
N SER A 55 -15.59 14.86 -0.76
CA SER A 55 -16.19 15.14 0.54
C SER A 55 -17.24 16.26 0.49
N ALA A 56 -17.02 17.29 -0.34
CA ALA A 56 -18.04 18.29 -0.59
C ALA A 56 -19.31 17.66 -1.20
N ALA A 57 -19.16 16.70 -2.11
CA ALA A 57 -20.27 15.94 -2.68
C ALA A 57 -21.00 15.08 -1.63
N LEU A 58 -20.27 14.52 -0.65
CA LEU A 58 -20.85 13.79 0.48
C LEU A 58 -21.56 14.70 1.49
N GLY A 59 -21.42 16.02 1.38
CA GLY A 59 -21.98 16.98 2.33
C GLY A 59 -21.28 16.95 3.69
N GLU A 60 -20.09 16.34 3.76
CA GLU A 60 -19.27 16.31 4.96
C GLU A 60 -18.38 17.55 5.00
N ALA A 61 -18.42 18.27 6.12
CA ALA A 61 -17.46 19.34 6.36
C ALA A 61 -16.12 18.70 6.73
N VAL A 62 -15.22 18.53 5.76
CA VAL A 62 -13.87 18.05 6.06
C VAL A 62 -13.18 19.06 6.95
N SER A 63 -12.65 18.61 8.09
CA SER A 63 -11.79 19.49 8.87
C SER A 63 -10.53 19.80 8.06
N PRO A 64 -9.97 21.02 8.13
CA PRO A 64 -8.73 21.34 7.40
C PRO A 64 -7.58 20.38 7.71
N GLY A 65 -7.58 19.78 8.91
CA GLY A 65 -6.60 18.76 9.32
C GLY A 65 -6.77 17.43 8.61
N ASP A 66 -7.99 17.06 8.21
CA ASP A 66 -8.27 15.80 7.50
C ASP A 66 -7.85 15.86 6.02
N LEU A 67 -7.64 17.06 5.49
CA LEU A 67 -7.11 17.32 4.14
C LEU A 67 -5.63 17.67 4.13
N ALA A 68 -4.93 17.49 5.26
CA ALA A 68 -3.50 17.67 5.30
C ALA A 68 -2.80 16.52 4.53
N SER A 69 -1.62 16.81 3.98
CA SER A 69 -0.70 15.74 3.59
C SER A 69 -0.26 14.99 4.86
N PRO A 70 -0.02 13.67 4.79
CA PRO A 70 0.41 12.88 5.92
C PRO A 70 1.76 13.41 6.38
N THR A 71 2.02 13.36 7.67
CA THR A 71 3.33 13.70 8.17
C THR A 71 4.29 12.53 7.93
N ARG A 72 5.59 12.85 7.87
CA ARG A 72 6.65 11.83 7.84
C ARG A 72 6.50 10.82 8.98
N ALA A 73 6.20 11.28 10.19
CA ALA A 73 6.03 10.43 11.37
C ALA A 73 4.82 9.49 11.26
N GLU A 74 3.72 9.94 10.65
CA GLU A 74 2.56 9.08 10.39
C GLU A 74 2.88 7.96 9.40
N LEU A 75 3.64 8.27 8.33
CA LEU A 75 4.09 7.26 7.37
C LEU A 75 5.11 6.29 7.98
N GLU A 76 6.06 6.78 8.78
CA GLU A 76 7.03 5.95 9.50
C GLU A 76 6.32 4.97 10.45
N ALA A 77 5.39 5.45 11.28
CA ALA A 77 4.64 4.61 12.20
C ALA A 77 3.75 3.56 11.49
N THR A 78 3.33 3.85 10.26
CA THR A 78 2.52 2.94 9.44
C THR A 78 3.35 1.81 8.85
N LEU A 79 4.58 2.10 8.47
CA LEU A 79 5.49 1.15 7.83
C LEU A 79 6.35 0.39 8.85
N GLU A 80 6.25 0.75 10.13
CA GLU A 80 6.96 0.09 11.22
C GLU A 80 6.40 -1.32 11.47
N ALA A 81 7.24 -2.32 11.25
CA ALA A 81 6.97 -3.72 11.59
C ALA A 81 8.28 -4.43 11.92
N GLU A 82 8.20 -5.52 12.70
CA GLU A 82 9.35 -6.37 12.99
C GLU A 82 9.89 -7.01 11.70
N GLY A 83 11.20 -6.92 11.49
CA GLY A 83 11.87 -7.41 10.28
C GLY A 83 11.75 -6.49 9.07
N VAL A 84 11.27 -5.25 9.26
CA VAL A 84 11.14 -4.23 8.21
C VAL A 84 11.95 -2.98 8.58
N ALA A 85 12.72 -2.47 7.63
CA ALA A 85 13.48 -1.23 7.78
C ALA A 85 13.12 -0.23 6.68
N LEU A 86 12.67 0.96 7.07
CA LEU A 86 12.47 2.08 6.15
C LEU A 86 13.82 2.70 5.78
N SER A 87 14.25 2.55 4.54
CA SER A 87 15.53 3.05 4.05
C SER A 87 15.41 4.43 3.39
N GLU A 88 14.30 4.70 2.70
CA GLU A 88 14.03 5.98 2.05
C GLU A 88 12.61 6.44 2.32
N LEU A 89 12.43 7.73 2.56
CA LEU A 89 11.12 8.39 2.62
C LEU A 89 11.26 9.85 2.18
N SER A 90 10.58 10.17 1.08
CA SER A 90 10.40 11.52 0.56
C SER A 90 8.92 11.86 0.53
N LEU A 91 8.59 13.08 0.92
CA LEU A 91 7.25 13.61 0.86
C LEU A 91 7.32 15.05 0.36
N GLU A 92 6.66 15.31 -0.76
CA GLU A 92 6.63 16.62 -1.40
C GLU A 92 5.18 17.03 -1.68
N SER A 93 4.80 18.24 -1.26
CA SER A 93 3.48 18.79 -1.56
C SER A 93 3.62 19.96 -2.53
N GLN A 94 2.92 19.88 -3.66
CA GLN A 94 2.87 20.92 -4.69
C GLN A 94 1.40 21.29 -4.97
N GLY A 95 0.92 22.32 -4.28
CA GLY A 95 -0.47 22.76 -4.38
C GLY A 95 -1.43 21.69 -3.83
N PRO A 96 -2.42 21.22 -4.61
CA PRO A 96 -3.33 20.16 -4.17
C PRO A 96 -2.71 18.77 -4.26
N ARG A 97 -1.56 18.62 -4.93
CA ARG A 97 -0.92 17.32 -5.14
C ARG A 97 0.11 17.05 -4.07
N THR A 98 0.10 15.83 -3.57
CA THR A 98 1.11 15.34 -2.64
C THR A 98 1.74 14.10 -3.25
N TRP A 99 3.06 14.11 -3.34
CA TRP A 99 3.89 13.02 -3.81
C TRP A 99 4.59 12.39 -2.61
N ALA A 100 4.46 11.07 -2.46
CA ALA A 100 5.14 10.28 -1.46
C ALA A 100 5.96 9.21 -2.17
N ARG A 101 7.22 9.08 -1.79
CA ARG A 101 8.10 8.00 -2.24
C ARG A 101 8.72 7.36 -1.03
N PHE A 102 8.64 6.04 -0.92
CA PHE A 102 9.32 5.32 0.14
C PHE A 102 9.93 4.02 -0.36
N ARG A 103 10.95 3.58 0.38
CA ARG A 103 11.58 2.28 0.18
C ARG A 103 11.72 1.60 1.52
N ILE A 104 11.23 0.38 1.60
CA ILE A 104 11.41 -0.51 2.74
C ILE A 104 12.26 -1.71 2.32
N GLU A 105 13.09 -2.17 3.23
CA GLU A 105 13.79 -3.45 3.17
C GLU A 105 13.11 -4.39 4.16
N PHE A 106 12.93 -5.66 3.80
CA PHE A 106 12.30 -6.67 4.65
C PHE A 106 13.12 -7.95 4.68
N GLU A 107 13.16 -8.60 5.85
CA GLU A 107 13.95 -9.82 6.09
C GLU A 107 13.35 -11.05 5.39
N ASP A 108 12.02 -11.14 5.35
CA ASP A 108 11.24 -12.20 4.71
C ASP A 108 9.84 -11.68 4.33
N LEU A 109 9.08 -12.47 3.56
CA LEU A 109 7.73 -12.10 3.15
C LEU A 109 6.76 -11.98 4.34
N ASP A 110 6.98 -12.74 5.41
CA ASP A 110 6.16 -12.67 6.63
C ASP A 110 6.33 -11.32 7.35
N ALA A 111 7.54 -10.76 7.36
CA ALA A 111 7.83 -9.41 7.85
C ALA A 111 7.11 -8.34 7.01
N LEU A 112 7.08 -8.50 5.68
CA LEU A 112 6.31 -7.62 4.80
C LEU A 112 4.80 -7.72 5.10
N HIS A 113 4.26 -8.93 5.30
CA HIS A 113 2.85 -9.13 5.65
C HIS A 113 2.49 -8.68 7.06
N ARG A 114 3.46 -8.48 7.97
CA ARG A 114 3.20 -7.89 9.30
C ARG A 114 2.81 -6.42 9.22
N ILE A 115 3.21 -5.71 8.17
CA ILE A 115 2.68 -4.39 7.88
C ILE A 115 1.20 -4.59 7.50
N GLU A 116 0.29 -4.17 8.37
CA GLU A 116 -1.17 -4.37 8.27
C GLU A 116 -1.74 -4.08 6.87
N ALA A 117 -1.13 -3.08 6.31
CA ALA A 117 -1.49 -2.46 5.08
C ALA A 117 -1.12 -3.36 3.86
N PHE A 118 -0.10 -4.23 3.95
CA PHE A 118 0.12 -5.32 2.99
C PHE A 118 -0.72 -6.56 3.31
N ALA A 119 -0.87 -6.89 4.60
CA ALA A 119 -1.58 -8.11 5.05
C ALA A 119 -3.01 -8.24 4.49
N SER A 120 -3.70 -7.10 4.36
CA SER A 120 -5.14 -7.05 4.07
C SER A 120 -5.49 -6.99 2.58
N ARG A 121 -4.62 -6.45 1.71
CA ARG A 121 -4.96 -6.20 0.29
C ARG A 121 -3.90 -6.63 -0.72
N ARG A 122 -2.66 -6.85 -0.28
CA ARG A 122 -1.55 -7.31 -1.11
C ARG A 122 -0.91 -8.53 -0.48
N GLN A 123 -1.60 -9.63 -0.65
CA GLN A 123 -1.06 -10.94 -0.33
C GLN A 123 -0.25 -11.43 -1.52
N LEU A 124 1.05 -11.54 -1.30
CA LEU A 124 1.92 -12.32 -2.15
C LEU A 124 1.95 -13.74 -1.59
N ALA A 125 1.42 -14.68 -2.37
CA ALA A 125 1.51 -16.09 -2.08
C ALA A 125 2.45 -16.77 -3.07
N VAL A 126 3.06 -17.85 -2.61
CA VAL A 126 4.05 -18.61 -3.36
C VAL A 126 3.62 -20.07 -3.33
N PHE A 127 3.57 -20.71 -4.50
CA PHE A 127 3.06 -22.08 -4.68
C PHE A 127 4.01 -22.92 -5.51
N GLU A 128 4.01 -24.24 -5.30
CA GLU A 128 4.68 -25.16 -6.20
C GLU A 128 3.85 -25.33 -7.48
N GLN A 129 4.46 -25.10 -8.65
CA GLN A 129 3.84 -25.24 -9.98
C GLN A 129 4.45 -26.40 -10.77
N GLY A 130 4.44 -27.59 -10.17
CA GLY A 130 5.07 -28.77 -10.76
C GLY A 130 6.58 -28.83 -10.55
N PRO A 131 7.26 -29.84 -11.12
CA PRO A 131 8.63 -30.17 -10.75
C PRO A 131 9.62 -29.03 -10.99
N GLY A 132 10.15 -28.47 -9.90
CA GLY A 132 11.19 -27.44 -9.96
C GLY A 132 10.71 -26.04 -10.34
N GLN A 133 9.40 -25.78 -10.34
CA GLN A 133 8.84 -24.46 -10.67
C GLN A 133 8.03 -23.90 -9.50
N VAL A 134 8.11 -22.58 -9.35
CA VAL A 134 7.41 -21.83 -8.32
C VAL A 134 6.52 -20.79 -8.98
N LEU A 135 5.25 -20.73 -8.57
CA LEU A 135 4.28 -19.72 -8.95
C LEU A 135 4.14 -18.69 -7.84
N LEU A 136 4.42 -17.43 -8.17
CA LEU A 136 4.10 -16.28 -7.35
C LEU A 136 2.75 -15.71 -7.79
N VAL A 137 1.86 -15.49 -6.82
CA VAL A 137 0.55 -14.85 -7.03
C VAL A 137 0.45 -13.66 -6.09
N SER A 138 0.42 -12.45 -6.66
CA SER A 138 0.08 -11.24 -5.91
C SER A 138 -1.35 -10.85 -6.19
N ARG A 139 -2.12 -10.64 -5.14
CA ARG A 139 -3.46 -10.04 -5.22
C ARG A 139 -3.37 -8.53 -5.28
N CYS A 140 -4.17 -7.91 -6.12
CA CYS A 140 -4.34 -6.47 -6.19
C CYS A 140 -5.83 -6.13 -6.29
N ASP A 141 -6.43 -5.79 -5.15
CA ASP A 141 -7.84 -5.37 -5.10
C ASP A 141 -7.99 -3.86 -5.33
N LEU A 142 -8.26 -3.51 -6.58
CA LEU A 142 -8.48 -2.12 -7.00
C LEU A 142 -9.88 -1.58 -6.64
N ARG A 143 -10.84 -2.43 -6.25
CA ARG A 143 -12.21 -2.01 -5.93
C ARG A 143 -12.24 -1.08 -4.72
N GLY A 144 -11.28 -1.29 -3.81
CA GLY A 144 -11.17 -0.55 -2.57
C GLY A 144 -10.33 0.72 -2.64
N VAL A 145 -9.84 1.17 -3.81
CA VAL A 145 -8.98 2.38 -3.93
C VAL A 145 -9.72 3.67 -3.63
N VAL A 146 -11.04 3.66 -3.79
CA VAL A 146 -11.90 4.73 -3.28
C VAL A 146 -12.91 4.09 -2.35
N PRO A 147 -12.51 3.70 -1.12
CA PRO A 147 -13.44 3.09 -0.19
C PRO A 147 -14.33 4.20 0.33
N LEU A 148 -15.57 4.26 -0.16
CA LEU A 148 -16.54 5.24 0.31
C LEU A 148 -17.47 4.61 1.34
N PRO A 149 -17.22 4.82 2.64
CA PRO A 149 -18.24 4.55 3.64
C PRO A 149 -19.47 5.42 3.30
N GLY A 150 -20.64 4.78 3.14
CA GLY A 150 -21.90 5.50 2.92
C GLY A 150 -22.32 5.72 1.45
N PHE A 151 -21.61 5.17 0.46
CA PHE A 151 -21.99 5.30 -0.96
C PHE A 151 -23.38 4.70 -1.32
N GLY A 152 -23.94 3.86 -0.44
CA GLY A 152 -25.33 3.38 -0.52
C GLY A 152 -26.30 4.04 0.45
N GLN A 153 -25.88 5.08 1.18
CA GLN A 153 -26.65 5.75 2.24
C GLN A 153 -26.97 7.22 1.92
N VAL A 154 -26.53 7.74 0.78
CA VAL A 154 -26.93 9.07 0.31
C VAL A 154 -28.41 9.01 -0.09
N ALA A 155 -29.29 9.60 0.72
CA ALA A 155 -30.73 9.51 0.53
C ALA A 155 -31.24 10.36 -0.65
N ASP A 156 -30.53 11.46 -0.98
CA ASP A 156 -30.88 12.33 -2.10
C ASP A 156 -30.33 11.75 -3.42
N PRO A 157 -31.19 11.41 -4.40
CA PRO A 157 -30.73 10.88 -5.69
C PRO A 157 -29.84 11.85 -6.48
N VAL A 158 -30.01 13.16 -6.31
CA VAL A 158 -29.16 14.16 -6.99
C VAL A 158 -27.77 14.13 -6.39
N GLN A 159 -27.68 14.14 -5.07
CA GLN A 159 -26.41 14.04 -4.36
C GLN A 159 -25.72 12.70 -4.67
N ALA A 160 -26.45 11.59 -4.69
CA ALA A 160 -25.92 10.27 -5.06
C ALA A 160 -25.30 10.28 -6.47
N GLN A 161 -25.94 10.95 -7.44
CA GLN A 161 -25.38 11.10 -8.78
C GLN A 161 -24.09 11.93 -8.79
N VAL A 162 -24.04 13.04 -8.05
CA VAL A 162 -22.82 13.88 -7.96
C VAL A 162 -21.66 13.07 -7.37
N VAL A 163 -21.91 12.33 -6.28
CA VAL A 163 -20.88 11.49 -5.66
C VAL A 163 -20.46 10.38 -6.64
N ALA A 164 -21.40 9.76 -7.37
CA ALA A 164 -21.09 8.79 -8.42
C ALA A 164 -20.17 9.36 -9.51
N ASP A 165 -20.48 10.55 -10.02
CA ASP A 165 -19.67 11.20 -11.04
C ASP A 165 -18.25 11.52 -10.54
N VAL A 166 -18.10 11.98 -9.29
CA VAL A 166 -16.77 12.24 -8.70
C VAL A 166 -15.96 10.95 -8.56
N VAL A 167 -16.58 9.86 -8.10
CA VAL A 167 -15.91 8.56 -7.98
C VAL A 167 -15.47 8.01 -9.31
N GLU A 168 -16.34 8.08 -10.32
CA GLU A 168 -15.99 7.61 -11.66
C GLU A 168 -14.84 8.44 -12.24
N ARG A 169 -14.76 9.75 -11.96
CA ARG A 169 -13.59 10.55 -12.33
C ARG A 169 -12.32 10.10 -11.61
N ILE A 170 -12.39 9.85 -10.29
CA ILE A 170 -11.22 9.36 -9.52
C ILE A 170 -10.76 8.02 -10.10
N ARG A 171 -11.67 7.07 -10.28
CA ARG A 171 -11.40 5.75 -10.87
C ARG A 171 -10.80 5.86 -12.27
N ALA A 172 -11.39 6.65 -13.16
CA ALA A 172 -10.90 6.82 -14.52
C ALA A 172 -9.47 7.42 -14.57
N SER A 173 -9.08 8.13 -13.52
CA SER A 173 -7.76 8.75 -13.38
C SER A 173 -6.77 7.93 -12.55
N LEU A 174 -7.18 6.77 -12.01
CA LEU A 174 -6.29 5.88 -11.30
C LEU A 174 -5.31 5.24 -12.28
N ARG A 175 -4.02 5.23 -11.95
CA ARG A 175 -3.00 4.48 -12.66
C ARG A 175 -2.25 3.64 -11.64
N LEU A 176 -2.12 2.35 -11.92
CA LEU A 176 -1.32 1.46 -11.10
C LEU A 176 -0.26 0.76 -11.95
N GLU A 177 0.99 0.91 -11.57
CA GLU A 177 2.11 0.20 -12.14
C GLU A 177 2.70 -0.71 -11.06
N SER A 178 2.76 -2.00 -11.34
CA SER A 178 3.36 -2.98 -10.45
C SER A 178 4.51 -3.66 -11.17
N GLU A 179 5.67 -3.68 -10.53
CA GLU A 179 6.87 -4.32 -11.04
C GLU A 179 7.35 -5.38 -10.05
N LEU A 180 7.56 -6.60 -10.53
CA LEU A 180 8.18 -7.68 -9.76
C LEU A 180 9.55 -8.01 -10.34
N ARG A 181 10.59 -7.92 -9.51
CA ARG A 181 11.95 -8.34 -9.83
C ARG A 181 12.29 -9.62 -9.08
N LEU A 182 12.66 -10.66 -9.82
CA LEU A 182 13.04 -11.95 -9.27
C LEU A 182 14.57 -12.16 -9.38
N PRO A 183 15.18 -12.93 -8.47
CA PRO A 183 16.60 -13.26 -8.55
C PRO A 183 16.92 -14.21 -9.73
N GLY A 184 15.91 -14.90 -10.26
CA GLY A 184 16.01 -15.83 -11.39
C GLY A 184 15.19 -15.40 -12.61
N GLN A 185 15.23 -16.22 -13.66
CA GLN A 185 14.46 -15.99 -14.87
C GLN A 185 12.97 -16.30 -14.64
N VAL A 186 12.12 -15.43 -15.14
CA VAL A 186 10.67 -15.63 -15.23
C VAL A 186 10.38 -16.52 -16.42
N LEU A 187 9.75 -17.66 -16.16
CA LEU A 187 9.38 -18.66 -17.16
C LEU A 187 8.04 -18.33 -17.83
N SER A 188 7.08 -17.85 -17.06
CA SER A 188 5.76 -17.42 -17.55
C SER A 188 5.16 -16.34 -16.65
N CYS A 189 4.32 -15.46 -17.19
CA CYS A 189 3.57 -14.48 -16.40
C CYS A 189 2.33 -13.99 -17.17
N ASN A 190 1.45 -13.27 -16.50
CA ASN A 190 0.34 -12.54 -17.14
C ASN A 190 0.60 -11.02 -17.27
N GLY A 191 1.86 -10.61 -17.14
CA GLY A 191 2.34 -9.24 -17.35
C GLY A 191 3.26 -9.13 -18.58
N GLU A 192 3.98 -8.02 -18.68
CA GLU A 192 5.03 -7.81 -19.67
C GLU A 192 6.39 -8.22 -19.10
N LEU A 193 7.15 -9.01 -19.85
CA LEU A 193 8.51 -9.40 -19.48
C LEU A 193 9.53 -8.35 -19.94
N VAL A 194 10.32 -7.85 -18.99
CA VAL A 194 11.37 -6.84 -19.20
C VAL A 194 12.71 -7.36 -18.65
N GLY A 195 13.80 -6.65 -18.93
CA GLY A 195 15.08 -6.89 -18.25
C GLY A 195 15.67 -8.29 -18.46
N ALA A 196 15.75 -8.76 -19.72
CA ALA A 196 16.16 -10.13 -20.06
C ALA A 196 15.30 -11.24 -19.42
N GLY A 197 14.05 -10.93 -19.06
CA GLY A 197 13.09 -11.87 -18.50
C GLY A 197 13.24 -12.08 -16.99
N ARG A 198 13.77 -11.10 -16.24
CA ARG A 198 13.84 -11.14 -14.76
C ARG A 198 12.84 -10.19 -14.08
N GLU A 199 12.23 -9.34 -14.89
CA GLU A 199 11.34 -8.27 -14.44
C GLU A 199 9.99 -8.52 -15.10
N VAL A 200 8.92 -8.43 -14.31
CA VAL A 200 7.55 -8.49 -14.78
C VAL A 200 6.87 -7.18 -14.47
N HIS A 201 6.30 -6.56 -15.50
CA HIS A 201 5.60 -5.30 -15.41
C HIS A 201 4.11 -5.52 -15.64
N TRP A 202 3.28 -5.00 -14.74
CA TRP A 202 1.85 -4.92 -14.93
C TRP A 202 1.41 -3.46 -14.92
N HIS A 203 0.82 -3.03 -16.03
CA HIS A 203 0.27 -1.69 -16.19
C HIS A 203 -1.26 -1.75 -16.13
N PHE A 204 -1.82 -1.04 -15.17
CA PHE A 204 -3.26 -0.94 -14.93
C PHE A 204 -3.72 0.47 -15.26
N ASP A 205 -4.27 0.61 -16.46
CA ASP A 205 -4.89 1.84 -16.96
C ASP A 205 -6.40 1.61 -17.19
N PRO A 206 -7.28 2.19 -16.35
CA PRO A 206 -8.74 2.12 -16.49
C PRO A 206 -9.26 2.57 -17.86
N LEU A 207 -8.54 3.46 -18.56
CA LEU A 207 -8.93 3.87 -19.91
C LEU A 207 -8.66 2.77 -20.95
N GLN A 208 -7.68 1.90 -20.68
CA GLN A 208 -7.34 0.77 -21.54
C GLN A 208 -8.10 -0.50 -21.15
N ARG A 209 -8.46 -0.62 -19.86
CA ARG A 209 -9.18 -1.77 -19.27
C ARG A 209 -10.21 -1.28 -18.24
N PRO A 210 -11.41 -0.88 -18.67
CA PRO A 210 -12.46 -0.35 -17.78
C PRO A 210 -13.02 -1.37 -16.79
N GLU A 211 -12.75 -2.66 -17.00
CA GLU A 211 -13.02 -3.74 -16.05
C GLU A 211 -12.12 -3.68 -14.80
N LEU A 212 -10.96 -3.02 -14.89
CA LEU A 212 -10.07 -2.82 -13.75
C LEU A 212 -10.73 -1.90 -12.71
N GLY A 213 -10.83 -2.38 -11.48
CA GLY A 213 -11.57 -1.71 -10.40
C GLY A 213 -12.99 -2.23 -10.19
N GLN A 214 -13.47 -3.14 -11.05
CA GLN A 214 -14.68 -3.94 -10.82
C GLN A 214 -14.34 -5.31 -10.23
N GLU A 215 -13.17 -5.83 -10.58
CA GLU A 215 -12.68 -7.14 -10.13
C GLU A 215 -11.30 -7.01 -9.47
N GLU A 216 -10.97 -8.04 -8.70
CA GLU A 216 -9.65 -8.21 -8.13
C GLU A 216 -8.66 -8.70 -9.18
N ALA A 217 -7.53 -8.04 -9.32
CA ALA A 217 -6.48 -8.44 -10.25
C ALA A 217 -5.53 -9.44 -9.58
N LEU A 218 -5.27 -10.56 -10.25
CA LEU A 218 -4.27 -11.54 -9.84
C LEU A 218 -3.02 -11.38 -10.72
N LEU A 219 -1.90 -10.98 -10.12
CA LEU A 219 -0.60 -10.87 -10.78
C LEU A 219 0.11 -12.20 -10.62
N LYS A 220 0.46 -12.86 -11.73
CA LYS A 220 1.03 -14.21 -11.71
C LYS A 220 2.38 -14.20 -12.42
N ALA A 221 3.39 -14.77 -11.77
CA ALA A 221 4.71 -15.00 -12.35
C ALA A 221 5.25 -16.36 -11.91
N THR A 222 5.83 -17.11 -12.84
CA THR A 222 6.45 -18.42 -12.59
C THR A 222 7.96 -18.29 -12.77
N CYS A 223 8.75 -18.88 -11.88
CA CYS A 223 10.21 -18.99 -12.03
C CYS A 223 10.70 -20.39 -11.63
N ASP A 224 11.98 -20.67 -11.90
CA ASP A 224 12.63 -21.87 -11.38
C ASP A 224 12.72 -21.82 -9.84
N ALA A 225 12.43 -22.95 -9.19
CA ALA A 225 12.53 -23.11 -7.74
C ALA A 225 13.95 -22.86 -7.21
N SER A 226 14.97 -23.08 -8.05
CA SER A 226 16.38 -22.80 -7.71
C SER A 226 16.65 -21.30 -7.48
N ALA A 227 15.80 -20.42 -8.01
CA ALA A 227 15.91 -18.98 -7.79
C ALA A 227 15.39 -18.57 -6.40
N LEU A 228 14.45 -19.32 -5.84
CA LEU A 228 13.79 -19.06 -4.57
C LEU A 228 13.91 -20.31 -3.66
N PRO A 229 15.10 -20.66 -3.17
CA PRO A 229 15.34 -21.90 -2.44
C PRO A 229 14.58 -22.00 -1.10
N TRP A 230 14.23 -20.87 -0.50
CA TRP A 230 13.36 -20.79 0.68
C TRP A 230 11.91 -21.23 0.37
N ALA A 231 11.53 -21.25 -0.91
CA ALA A 231 10.24 -21.67 -1.39
C ALA A 231 10.20 -23.19 -1.67
N SER A 232 10.93 -23.98 -0.87
CA SER A 232 10.96 -25.45 -0.97
C SER A 232 9.92 -26.13 -0.08
N GLU A 233 9.36 -25.41 0.90
CA GLU A 233 8.29 -25.88 1.80
C GLU A 233 6.90 -25.36 1.38
N LEU A 234 6.66 -25.21 0.08
CA LEU A 234 5.43 -24.59 -0.41
C LEU A 234 4.24 -25.53 -0.39
N GLN A 235 3.06 -24.93 -0.26
CA GLN A 235 1.80 -25.62 -0.51
C GLN A 235 1.66 -25.89 -2.02
N PRO A 236 1.06 -27.03 -2.40
CA PRO A 236 0.74 -27.29 -3.80
C PRO A 236 -0.20 -26.20 -4.33
N THR A 237 -0.04 -25.81 -5.59
CA THR A 237 -0.97 -24.87 -6.23
C THR A 237 -2.40 -25.43 -6.12
N PRO A 238 -3.38 -24.66 -5.63
CA PRO A 238 -4.76 -25.12 -5.55
C PRO A 238 -5.28 -25.51 -6.95
N PRO A 239 -6.05 -26.61 -7.07
CA PRO A 239 -6.49 -27.16 -8.36
C PRO A 239 -7.31 -26.18 -9.21
N GLU A 240 -7.90 -25.17 -8.57
CA GLU A 240 -8.62 -24.07 -9.21
C GLU A 240 -7.74 -22.82 -9.37
N ALA A 241 -6.49 -22.94 -9.84
CA ALA A 241 -5.66 -21.76 -10.12
C ALA A 241 -6.23 -20.82 -11.22
N GLY A 242 -7.36 -21.17 -11.84
CA GLY A 242 -8.21 -20.26 -12.63
C GLY A 242 -9.13 -19.37 -11.78
N GLU A 243 -9.52 -19.84 -10.60
CA GLU A 243 -10.38 -19.19 -9.60
C GLU A 243 -9.74 -19.43 -8.22
N VAL A 244 -8.64 -18.73 -7.92
CA VAL A 244 -8.10 -18.79 -6.56
C VAL A 244 -9.12 -18.10 -5.65
N GLU A 245 -9.97 -18.87 -4.98
CA GLU A 245 -10.89 -18.33 -3.99
C GLU A 245 -10.09 -17.57 -2.92
N ALA A 246 -10.64 -16.43 -2.50
CA ALA A 246 -9.98 -15.49 -1.60
C ALA A 246 -9.45 -16.11 -0.29
N ASP A 247 -10.00 -17.26 0.10
CA ASP A 247 -9.68 -17.96 1.36
C ASP A 247 -8.44 -18.88 1.25
N ALA A 248 -7.98 -19.23 0.05
CA ALA A 248 -6.83 -20.11 -0.15
C ALA A 248 -5.47 -19.40 -0.03
N LEU A 249 -5.46 -18.06 0.12
CA LEU A 249 -4.25 -17.23 0.09
C LEU A 249 -3.74 -16.85 1.49
N ALA A 250 -4.04 -17.67 2.51
CA ALA A 250 -3.47 -17.50 3.83
C ALA A 250 -1.92 -17.49 3.76
N PRO A 251 -1.24 -16.57 4.47
CA PRO A 251 0.21 -16.45 4.40
C PRO A 251 0.88 -17.79 4.76
N VAL A 252 1.82 -18.21 3.92
CA VAL A 252 2.68 -19.35 4.21
C VAL A 252 3.61 -18.92 5.32
N THR A 253 3.32 -19.30 6.56
CA THR A 253 4.23 -19.07 7.68
C THR A 253 5.52 -19.83 7.40
N SER A 254 6.59 -19.11 7.06
CA SER A 254 7.90 -19.70 6.89
C SER A 254 8.45 -20.07 8.28
N SER A 255 8.19 -21.29 8.73
CA SER A 255 8.71 -21.81 9.99
C SER A 255 10.20 -22.15 9.85
N THR A 256 11.03 -21.13 9.67
CA THR A 256 12.49 -21.28 9.74
C THR A 256 12.88 -21.46 11.20
N GLN A 257 12.84 -22.70 11.70
CA GLN A 257 13.47 -23.05 12.97
C GLN A 257 14.98 -22.91 12.81
N ALA A 258 15.53 -21.79 13.26
CA ALA A 258 16.95 -21.65 13.53
C ALA A 258 17.34 -22.70 14.58
N ALA A 259 18.04 -23.75 14.16
CA ALA A 259 18.67 -24.73 15.03
C ALA A 259 19.83 -24.04 15.79
N ALA A 260 19.50 -23.35 16.89
CA ALA A 260 20.47 -22.81 17.82
C ALA A 260 21.03 -23.96 18.69
N SER A 261 22.17 -24.49 18.26
CA SER A 261 23.07 -25.33 19.05
C SER A 261 23.45 -24.62 20.36
N GLY A 262 23.10 -25.23 21.50
CA GLY A 262 23.31 -24.67 22.83
C GLY A 262 24.77 -24.70 23.33
N ALA A 263 25.07 -23.78 24.24
CA ALA A 263 26.08 -23.88 25.30
C ALA A 263 25.85 -22.79 26.38
N PRO A 264 26.34 -22.96 27.63
CA PRO A 264 25.57 -22.59 28.83
C PRO A 264 26.10 -21.41 29.67
N SER A 265 25.15 -20.76 30.36
CA SER A 265 25.17 -20.17 31.72
C SER A 265 26.44 -19.50 32.31
N SER A 266 26.32 -18.23 32.72
CA SER A 266 26.43 -17.85 34.15
C SER A 266 26.08 -16.37 34.44
N PRO A 267 25.74 -16.04 35.71
CA PRO A 267 25.11 -14.78 36.11
C PRO A 267 26.05 -13.84 36.91
N ALA A 268 25.79 -12.52 36.90
CA ALA A 268 26.05 -11.62 38.04
C ALA A 268 25.54 -10.19 37.80
N GLN A 269 24.76 -9.71 38.80
CA GLN A 269 24.88 -8.40 39.51
C GLN A 269 24.94 -7.12 38.65
N GLY A 270 24.04 -6.15 38.78
CA GLY A 270 23.72 -5.39 40.00
C GLY A 270 24.00 -3.90 39.73
N LEU A 271 23.36 -3.00 40.49
CA LEU A 271 23.34 -1.51 40.39
C LEU A 271 22.24 -1.00 39.43
N GLY A 272 21.15 -0.34 39.85
CA GLY A 272 20.90 0.41 41.08
C GLY A 272 21.42 1.83 40.94
N LEU A 273 20.65 2.76 40.35
CA LEU A 273 20.85 4.21 40.51
C LEU A 273 19.59 5.03 40.15
N GLN A 274 19.01 5.56 41.23
CA GLN A 274 18.43 6.90 41.44
C GLN A 274 17.44 7.55 40.48
N ARG A 275 16.25 7.77 41.06
CA ARG A 275 15.32 8.88 40.86
C ARG A 275 16.00 10.27 40.94
N ARG A 276 15.73 11.11 39.93
CA ARG A 276 15.41 12.55 39.99
C ARG A 276 14.56 12.81 38.74
N GLY A 277 13.34 13.33 38.79
CA GLY A 277 12.93 14.57 39.44
C GLY A 277 13.03 15.69 38.41
N GLY A 278 11.97 15.88 37.62
CA GLY A 278 11.91 16.88 36.55
C GLY A 278 10.49 17.04 36.03
N GLU A 279 9.73 17.88 36.71
CA GLU A 279 8.46 18.45 36.25
C GLU A 279 8.71 19.31 35.00
N GLY A 280 7.83 19.20 34.00
CA GLY A 280 7.94 20.01 32.78
C GLY A 280 6.78 19.81 31.82
N CYS A 281 5.70 20.57 32.06
CA CYS A 281 4.71 21.06 31.12
C CYS A 281 4.37 20.20 29.88
N ALA A 282 3.36 19.34 30.01
CA ALA A 282 2.59 18.82 28.88
C ALA A 282 1.64 19.91 28.37
N LEU A 283 2.00 20.53 27.24
CA LEU A 283 1.03 21.20 26.37
C LEU A 283 0.30 20.10 25.59
N GLY A 284 -1.00 19.98 25.83
CA GLY A 284 -1.86 18.98 25.23
C GLY A 284 -1.96 19.14 23.71
N ALA A 285 -1.47 18.14 22.98
CA ALA A 285 -1.93 17.87 21.62
C ALA A 285 -3.32 17.21 21.74
N GLY A 286 -4.36 17.91 21.29
CA GLY A 286 -5.72 17.39 21.27
C GLY A 286 -5.86 16.23 20.26
N PRO A 287 -6.82 15.31 20.47
CA PRO A 287 -7.12 14.25 19.52
C PRO A 287 -7.87 14.83 18.33
N GLY A 288 -7.16 15.24 17.29
CA GLY A 288 -7.75 15.91 16.13
C GLY A 288 -6.86 15.90 14.90
N SER A 289 -6.52 14.73 14.36
CA SER A 289 -5.95 14.58 13.00
C SER A 289 -6.08 13.18 12.38
N GLY A 290 -6.66 12.20 13.10
CA GLY A 290 -6.60 10.79 12.68
C GLY A 290 -7.41 10.43 11.42
N ALA A 291 -8.31 11.29 10.93
CA ALA A 291 -9.07 11.00 9.71
C ALA A 291 -8.28 11.34 8.43
N SER A 292 -7.33 12.29 8.48
CA SER A 292 -6.37 12.52 7.38
C SER A 292 -5.48 11.31 7.16
N ALA A 293 -4.84 10.86 8.25
CA ALA A 293 -4.01 9.67 8.22
C ALA A 293 -4.83 8.47 7.76
N ALA A 294 -6.04 8.23 8.28
CA ALA A 294 -6.88 7.10 7.85
C ALA A 294 -7.31 7.13 6.37
N LEU A 295 -7.55 8.30 5.77
CA LEU A 295 -7.90 8.44 4.35
C LEU A 295 -6.66 8.27 3.46
N TRP A 296 -5.53 8.86 3.86
CA TRP A 296 -4.23 8.63 3.23
C TRP A 296 -3.81 7.18 3.32
N LEU A 297 -4.02 6.57 4.47
CA LEU A 297 -3.86 5.15 4.69
C LEU A 297 -4.88 4.31 3.94
N ALA A 298 -6.05 4.81 3.54
CA ALA A 298 -7.00 4.09 2.67
C ALA A 298 -6.67 4.21 1.16
N LEU A 299 -5.87 5.22 0.79
CA LEU A 299 -5.41 5.46 -0.57
C LEU A 299 -4.02 4.89 -0.82
N CYS A 300 -3.09 5.11 0.13
CA CYS A 300 -1.96 4.23 0.36
C CYS A 300 -2.52 2.83 0.43
N GLY A 301 -3.58 2.59 1.23
CA GLY A 301 -4.62 1.55 1.45
C GLY A 301 -5.02 0.50 0.47
N ALA A 302 -5.52 0.94 -0.65
CA ALA A 302 -5.66 0.08 -1.79
C ALA A 302 -4.35 -0.19 -2.51
N GLY A 303 -3.26 0.29 -1.94
CA GLY A 303 -2.03 -0.45 -1.70
C GLY A 303 -1.41 -0.40 -0.27
N LEU A 304 -2.13 -0.21 0.88
CA LEU A 304 -1.66 -0.09 2.31
C LEU A 304 -2.57 0.66 3.39
N LEU A 305 -3.54 -0.02 4.09
CA LEU A 305 -4.38 0.27 5.33
C LEU A 305 -5.90 0.71 5.33
N PHE A 306 -6.61 0.25 6.39
CA PHE A 306 -7.73 0.90 7.12
C PHE A 306 -7.69 0.40 8.58
N LEU A 307 -7.75 1.27 9.59
CA LEU A 307 -8.05 0.85 10.96
C LEU A 307 -9.19 1.63 11.62
N ARG A 308 -10.17 0.83 12.05
CA ARG A 308 -10.92 0.85 13.33
C ARG A 308 -10.88 2.15 14.16
N ARG A 309 -12.07 2.73 14.33
CA ARG A 309 -12.56 3.19 15.64
C ARG A 309 -13.25 2.02 16.35
N ARG A 310 -12.74 1.56 17.50
CA ARG A 310 -13.55 0.84 18.50
C ARG A 310 -13.29 1.37 19.92
N ALA A 311 -14.27 2.13 20.40
CA ALA A 311 -14.84 2.17 21.75
C ALA A 311 -13.92 2.17 22.99
N VAL A 312 -13.77 3.34 23.61
CA VAL A 312 -13.97 3.64 25.05
C VAL A 312 -14.41 5.12 25.07
N ALA A 313 -15.61 5.54 25.48
CA ALA A 313 -16.20 5.39 26.80
C ALA A 313 -17.74 5.29 26.74
N GLY A 314 -18.29 4.43 27.61
CA GLY A 314 -19.71 4.22 27.81
C GLY A 314 -20.43 5.35 28.58
N PRO A 315 -21.73 5.14 28.87
CA PRO A 315 -22.65 6.18 29.32
C PRO A 315 -22.51 6.43 30.82
N ARG A 316 -22.35 7.70 31.22
CA ARG A 316 -22.60 8.15 32.60
C ARG A 316 -23.08 9.60 32.58
N GLY A 317 -24.26 9.85 33.15
CA GLY A 317 -24.68 11.21 33.49
C GLY A 317 -26.16 11.56 33.40
N GLY A 318 -27.08 10.61 33.61
CA GLY A 318 -28.50 10.92 33.83
C GLY A 318 -28.89 10.73 35.29
N GLY A 319 -28.11 11.29 36.23
CA GLY A 319 -28.48 11.38 37.63
C GLY A 319 -29.48 12.51 37.80
N GLY A 320 -30.69 12.16 38.22
CA GLY A 320 -31.72 13.14 38.56
C GLY A 320 -31.33 14.02 39.74
N LEU A 321 -31.84 15.24 39.74
CA LEU A 321 -31.99 16.08 40.92
C LEU A 321 -33.29 16.88 40.77
N LEU A 322 -34.17 16.65 41.74
CA LEU A 322 -35.28 17.48 42.25
C LEU A 322 -36.41 17.88 41.29
#